data_AF-A0A158G1A1-F1
#
_entry.id   AF-A0A158G1A1-F1
#
_cell.length_a   1.000
_cell.length_b   1.000
_cell.length_c   1.000
_cell.angle_alpha   90.00
_cell.angle_beta   90.00
_cell.angle_gamma   90.00
#
_symmetry.space_group_name_H-M   'P 1'
#
loop_
_entity.id
_entity.type
_entity.pdbx_description
1 polymer ?
#
loop_
_entity_poly.entity_id
_entity_poly.type
_entity_poly.pdbx_seq_one_letter_code
_entity_poly.pdbx_strand_id
1 'polypeptide(L)' 'MVEADKPREPGRAASKTSFLKLLKAVFWSFFGVRRRADLESDAAQLNPLHLIAAGVLGAVVFIVVLLLVVRAVVG' A
#
# COMPACT_ATOMS: atom_id res chain seq x y z
N MET A 1 -8.63 -37.26 -32.23
CA MET A 1 -9.15 -37.08 -30.85
C MET A 1 -7.98 -36.68 -29.97
N VAL A 2 -8.13 -35.53 -29.31
CA VAL A 2 -7.30 -34.94 -28.23
C VAL A 2 -6.02 -34.22 -28.65
N GLU A 3 -6.21 -32.92 -28.90
CA GLU A 3 -5.19 -31.86 -28.81
C GLU A 3 -4.52 -31.94 -27.43
N ALA A 4 -3.21 -32.13 -27.40
CA ALA A 4 -2.42 -32.01 -26.18
C ALA A 4 -2.36 -30.53 -25.77
N ASP A 5 -3.27 -30.14 -24.90
CA ASP A 5 -3.27 -28.85 -24.21
C ASP A 5 -1.99 -28.73 -23.37
N LYS A 6 -0.97 -28.07 -23.93
CA LYS A 6 0.12 -27.49 -23.15
C LYS A 6 -0.44 -26.20 -22.54
N PRO A 7 -0.37 -26.01 -21.21
CA PRO A 7 -0.75 -24.75 -20.61
C PRO A 7 0.14 -23.64 -21.19
N ARG A 8 -0.46 -22.71 -21.91
CA ARG A 8 0.19 -21.45 -22.26
C ARG A 8 0.25 -20.64 -20.97
N GLU A 9 1.43 -20.51 -20.41
CA GLU A 9 1.71 -19.46 -19.44
C GLU A 9 1.90 -18.15 -20.20
N PRO A 10 0.94 -17.21 -20.21
CA PRO A 10 1.24 -15.84 -20.60
C PRO A 10 2.09 -15.23 -19.49
N GLY A 11 3.40 -15.42 -19.59
CA GLY A 11 4.40 -14.56 -18.98
C GLY A 11 4.17 -13.13 -19.46
N ARG A 12 3.30 -12.41 -18.75
CA ARG A 12 2.85 -11.06 -19.09
C ARG A 12 4.06 -10.16 -19.15
N ALA A 13 4.41 -9.78 -20.38
CA ALA A 13 5.51 -8.89 -20.76
C ALA A 13 5.76 -7.77 -19.74
N ALA A 14 6.69 -8.04 -18.84
CA ALA A 14 7.37 -7.08 -18.00
C ALA A 14 8.46 -6.42 -18.85
N SER A 15 8.26 -5.18 -19.27
CA SER A 15 9.45 -4.40 -19.68
C SER A 15 9.30 -2.88 -19.64
N LYS A 16 8.09 -2.30 -19.61
CA LYS A 16 7.96 -0.82 -19.55
C LYS A 16 6.92 -0.29 -18.57
N THR A 17 5.78 -0.97 -18.42
CA THR A 17 4.74 -0.58 -17.44
C THR A 17 5.09 -0.97 -15.99
N SER A 18 6.00 -1.92 -15.79
CA SER A 18 6.37 -2.42 -14.46
C SER A 18 7.15 -1.39 -13.64
N PHE A 19 8.07 -0.64 -14.25
CA PHE A 19 8.93 0.31 -13.52
C PHE A 19 8.14 1.47 -12.92
N LEU A 20 7.25 2.09 -13.70
CA LEU A 20 6.38 3.15 -13.20
C LEU A 20 5.36 2.64 -12.17
N LYS A 21 4.92 1.38 -12.30
CA LYS A 21 4.07 0.72 -11.30
C LYS A 21 4.84 0.45 -10.01
N LEU A 22 6.11 0.10 -10.11
CA LEU A 22 7.03 -0.04 -8.99
C LEU A 22 7.25 1.31 -8.32
N LEU A 23 7.55 2.36 -9.08
CA LEU A 23 7.73 3.71 -8.56
C LEU A 23 6.47 4.23 -7.86
N LYS A 24 5.30 4.03 -8.47
CA LYS A 24 4.01 4.40 -7.90
C LYS A 24 3.65 3.56 -6.67
N ALA A 25 3.96 2.26 -6.66
CA ALA A 25 3.78 1.39 -5.51
C ALA A 25 4.70 1.82 -4.36
N VAL A 26 5.96 2.13 -4.67
CA VAL A 26 6.95 2.66 -3.75
C VAL A 26 6.48 4.00 -3.19
N PHE A 27 5.99 4.90 -4.03
CA PHE A 27 5.44 6.20 -3.61
C PHE A 27 4.19 6.05 -2.72
N TRP A 28 3.31 5.09 -3.03
CA TRP A 28 2.17 4.74 -2.17
C TRP A 28 2.59 4.09 -0.84
N SER A 29 3.73 3.40 -0.80
CA SER A 29 4.35 2.92 0.44
C SER A 29 4.93 4.07 1.27
N PHE A 30 5.50 5.09 0.62
CA PHE A 30 6.05 6.26 1.31
C PHE A 30 4.99 7.18 1.92
N PHE A 31 3.81 7.27 1.30
CA PHE A 31 2.73 8.14 1.77
C PHE A 31 1.88 7.53 2.89
N GLY A 32 2.09 6.25 3.25
CA GLY A 32 1.70 5.73 4.56
C GLY A 32 0.21 5.50 4.84
N VAL A 33 -0.70 5.51 3.86
CA VAL A 33 -2.15 5.29 4.08
C VAL A 33 -2.71 4.22 3.15
N ARG A 34 -2.06 3.05 3.05
CA ARG A 34 -2.72 1.86 2.50
C ARG A 34 -2.61 0.66 3.43
N ARG A 35 -3.10 0.87 4.65
CA ARG A 35 -3.33 -0.16 5.66
C ARG A 35 -4.61 -0.95 5.36
N ARG A 36 -4.70 -1.55 4.17
CA ARG A 36 -5.81 -2.44 3.80
C ARG A 36 -5.46 -3.94 3.89
N ALA A 37 -4.23 -4.29 4.26
CA ALA A 37 -3.76 -5.68 4.15
C ALA A 37 -3.95 -6.52 5.42
N ASP A 38 -3.95 -5.93 6.62
CA ASP A 38 -3.95 -6.71 7.87
C ASP A 38 -5.29 -6.70 8.63
N LEU A 39 -6.36 -6.22 7.99
CA LEU A 39 -7.67 -6.08 8.65
C LEU A 39 -8.47 -7.39 8.69
N GLU A 40 -8.28 -8.30 7.74
CA GLU A 40 -9.16 -9.48 7.62
C GLU A 40 -8.72 -10.63 8.53
N SER A 41 -7.44 -10.70 8.89
CA SER A 41 -6.90 -11.70 9.82
C SER A 41 -7.11 -11.33 11.29
N ASP A 42 -7.02 -10.03 11.64
CA ASP A 42 -7.12 -9.57 13.04
C ASP A 42 -8.52 -9.10 13.46
N ALA A 43 -9.38 -8.66 12.53
CA ALA A 43 -10.74 -8.19 12.88
C ALA A 43 -11.68 -9.30 13.36
N ALA A 44 -11.38 -10.56 13.07
CA ALA A 44 -12.19 -11.70 13.52
C ALA A 44 -11.90 -12.11 14.98
N GLN A 45 -10.76 -11.72 15.55
CA GLN A 45 -10.32 -12.16 16.89
C GLN A 45 -9.97 -11.02 17.87
N LEU A 46 -9.67 -9.80 17.41
CA LEU A 46 -9.30 -8.68 18.29
C LEU A 46 -10.06 -7.39 17.91
N ASN A 47 -10.65 -6.73 18.92
CA ASN A 47 -11.62 -5.64 18.76
C ASN A 47 -11.24 -4.57 17.71
N PRO A 48 -12.19 -4.19 16.81
CA PRO A 48 -11.98 -3.22 15.72
C PRO A 48 -11.53 -1.82 16.19
N LEU A 49 -11.64 -1.55 17.49
CA LEU A 49 -11.18 -0.34 18.15
C LEU A 49 -9.68 -0.08 17.99
N HIS A 50 -8.83 -1.13 18.02
CA HIS A 50 -7.38 -0.96 17.87
C HIS A 50 -6.99 -0.48 16.46
N LEU A 51 -7.73 -0.92 15.45
CA LEU A 51 -7.50 -0.53 14.06
C LEU A 51 -7.80 0.95 13.84
N ILE A 52 -8.88 1.43 14.46
CA ILE A 52 -9.26 2.85 14.45
C ILE A 52 -8.22 3.68 15.20
N ALA A 53 -7.83 3.27 16.42
CA ALA A 53 -6.84 3.98 17.22
C ALA A 53 -5.49 4.11 16.50
N ALA A 54 -5.00 3.03 15.89
CA ALA A 54 -3.74 3.05 15.17
C ALA A 54 -3.84 3.77 13.81
N GLY A 55 -5.02 3.82 13.18
CA GLY A 55 -5.29 4.66 12.01
C GLY A 55 -5.28 6.16 12.34
N VAL A 56 -5.90 6.54 13.46
CA VAL A 56 -5.91 7.92 13.96
C VAL A 56 -4.49 8.37 14.33
N LEU A 57 -3.74 7.52 15.04
CA LEU A 57 -2.35 7.82 15.40
C LEU A 57 -1.48 8.04 14.16
N GLY A 58 -1.62 7.19 13.13
CA GLY A 58 -0.92 7.35 11.85
C GLY A 58 -1.28 8.66 11.14
N ALA A 59 -2.54 9.07 11.16
CA ALA A 59 -2.99 10.35 10.59
C ALA A 59 -2.39 11.55 11.34
N VAL A 60 -2.36 11.51 12.67
CA VAL A 60 -1.75 12.58 13.48
C VAL A 60 -0.27 12.73 13.18
N VAL A 61 0.47 11.63 13.14
CA VAL A 61 1.91 11.65 12.81
C VAL A 61 2.12 12.21 11.40
N PHE A 62 1.32 11.80 10.42
CA PHE A 62 1.40 12.31 9.05
C PHE A 62 1.22 13.83 8.97
N ILE A 63 0.23 14.37 9.69
CA ILE A 63 -0.04 15.81 9.74
C ILE A 63 1.13 16.56 10.38
N VAL A 64 1.65 16.06 11.51
CA VAL A 64 2.80 16.69 12.20
C VAL A 64 4.01 16.77 11.28
N VAL A 65 4.34 15.68 10.59
CA VAL A 65 5.45 15.65 9.64
C VAL A 65 5.24 16.70 8.53
N LEU A 66 4.04 16.79 7.97
CA LEU A 66 3.73 17.76 6.93
C LEU A 66 3.89 19.20 7.46
N LEU A 67 3.41 19.49 8.67
CA LEU A 67 3.55 20.79 9.29
C LEU A 67 5.02 21.17 9.56
N LEU A 68 5.84 20.21 10.00
CA LEU A 68 7.28 20.42 10.17
C LEU A 68 7.97 20.76 8.86
N VAL A 69 7.64 20.05 7.78
CA VAL A 69 8.18 20.33 6.45
C VAL A 69 7.76 21.73 5.99
N VAL A 70 6.48 22.09 6.13
CA VAL A 70 5.99 23.42 5.77
C VAL A 70 6.73 24.51 6.55
N ARG A 71 6.89 24.34 7.86
CA ARG A 71 7.60 25.30 8.69
C ARG A 71 9.07 25.41 8.29
N ALA A 72 9.73 24.31 7.95
CA ALA A 72 11.12 24.30 7.53
C ALA A 72 11.37 24.96 6.17
N VAL A 73 10.33 25.02 5.31
CA VAL A 73 10.41 25.67 3.98
C VAL A 73 10.00 27.14 4.03
N VAL A 74 9.04 27.49 4.88
CA VAL A 74 8.51 28.87 5.00
C VAL A 74 9.33 29.73 5.97
N GLY A 75 9.93 29.12 7.00
CA GLY A 75 10.80 29.80 7.97
C GLY A 75 12.23 29.89 7.48
#